data_AF-A0A967LIW7-F1
#
_entry.id   AF-A0A967LIW7-F1
#
_cell.length_a   1.000
_cell.length_b   1.000
_cell.length_c   1.000
_cell.angle_alpha   90.00
_cell.angle_beta   90.00
_cell.angle_gamma   90.00
#
_symmetry.space_group_name_H-M   'P 1'
#
loop_
_entity.id
_entity.type
_entity.pdbx_description
1 polymer ?
#
loop_
_entity_poly.entity_id
_entity_poly.type
_entity_poly.pdbx_seq_one_letter_code
_entity_poly.pdbx_strand_id
1 'polypeptide(L)'
;PRASDRRQLIHHVVCNNQATLAYLASQAVITLHGWLARDNNIKQPDRLIFDLDPPQGNFAPVKQAARRIKELMEELGMTPYVMTTGSRGLHVATPIKASREFDDIREYARAMAQHLATCYPEQLTVEQRKDRRKGRLYLDVMRNSYAQTTVLPYTVRARPTAPVATPISWEELDNSELHSQTYTIRNIFRRLGQRNDPWQRMDRHAVDVTHLSDPESAETC
;
A
#
# COMPACT_ATOMS: atom_id res chain seq x y z
N PRO A 1 5.50 44.82 -1.31
CA PRO A 1 4.33 43.92 -1.27
C PRO A 1 4.66 42.58 -1.96
N ARG A 2 4.94 41.53 -1.19
CA ARG A 2 5.23 40.19 -1.73
C ARG A 2 3.95 39.63 -2.37
N ALA A 3 4.12 38.99 -3.52
CA ALA A 3 3.06 38.34 -4.27
C ALA A 3 2.19 37.49 -3.34
N SER A 4 0.89 37.75 -3.41
CA SER A 4 -0.15 37.07 -2.65
C SER A 4 0.03 35.55 -2.68
N ASP A 5 0.06 34.96 -1.48
CA ASP A 5 -0.11 33.54 -1.19
C ASP A 5 -1.51 33.08 -1.65
N ARG A 6 -1.72 32.99 -2.96
CA ARG A 6 -2.92 32.38 -3.53
C ARG A 6 -2.74 30.87 -3.42
N ARG A 7 -3.31 30.29 -2.36
CA ARG A 7 -3.57 28.84 -2.32
C ARG A 7 -4.33 28.47 -3.60
N GLN A 8 -3.65 27.78 -4.50
CA GLN A 8 -4.27 27.29 -5.72
C GLN A 8 -5.20 26.14 -5.35
N LEU A 9 -6.50 26.32 -5.60
CA LEU A 9 -7.47 25.24 -5.45
C LEU A 9 -7.28 24.26 -6.60
N ILE A 10 -7.16 22.97 -6.26
CA ILE A 10 -7.07 21.87 -7.22
C ILE A 10 -8.31 21.00 -7.04
N HIS A 11 -9.06 20.81 -8.12
CA HIS A 11 -10.21 19.90 -8.15
C HIS A 11 -9.73 18.54 -8.67
N HIS A 12 -9.73 17.54 -7.79
CA HIS A 12 -9.42 16.16 -8.15
C HIS A 12 -10.69 15.38 -8.52
N VAL A 13 -10.54 14.37 -9.37
CA VAL A 13 -11.63 13.45 -9.72
C VAL A 13 -11.92 12.52 -8.54
N VAL A 14 -13.20 12.34 -8.21
CA VAL A 14 -13.69 11.29 -7.32
C VAL A 14 -14.42 10.25 -8.16
N CYS A 15 -13.87 9.03 -8.24
CA CYS A 15 -14.46 7.94 -9.00
C CYS A 15 -15.41 7.11 -8.13
N ASN A 16 -16.66 7.56 -8.01
CA ASN A 16 -17.67 6.97 -7.11
C ASN A 16 -18.68 6.03 -7.80
N ASN A 17 -18.54 5.78 -9.11
CA ASN A 17 -19.43 4.90 -9.86
C ASN A 17 -18.73 4.29 -11.10
N GLN A 18 -19.37 3.26 -11.68
CA GLN A 18 -18.85 2.54 -12.84
C GLN A 18 -18.75 3.41 -14.11
N ALA A 19 -19.69 4.34 -14.31
CA ALA A 19 -19.70 5.23 -15.47
C ALA A 19 -18.50 6.18 -15.44
N THR A 20 -18.16 6.75 -14.27
CA THR A 20 -16.95 7.57 -14.09
C THR A 20 -15.69 6.74 -14.39
N LEU A 21 -15.62 5.49 -13.93
CA LEU A 21 -14.48 4.62 -14.21
C LEU A 21 -14.33 4.34 -15.72
N ALA A 22 -15.42 4.00 -16.41
CA ALA A 22 -15.44 3.78 -17.85
C ALA A 22 -15.09 5.07 -18.62
N TYR A 23 -15.60 6.21 -18.17
CA TYR A 23 -15.25 7.52 -18.73
C TYR A 23 -13.75 7.78 -18.60
N LEU A 24 -13.14 7.59 -17.42
CA LEU A 24 -11.69 7.78 -17.25
C LEU A 24 -10.88 6.90 -18.21
N ALA A 25 -11.26 5.63 -18.37
CA ALA A 25 -10.63 4.74 -19.35
C ALA A 25 -10.76 5.27 -20.79
N SER A 26 -11.92 5.83 -21.16
CA SER A 26 -12.14 6.47 -22.48
C SER A 26 -11.26 7.71 -22.70
N GLN A 27 -10.83 8.37 -21.63
CA GLN A 27 -9.90 9.50 -21.65
C GLN A 27 -8.43 9.04 -21.60
N ALA A 28 -8.15 7.80 -22.01
CA ALA A 28 -6.82 7.18 -22.01
C ALA A 28 -6.15 7.05 -20.64
N VAL A 29 -6.91 7.09 -19.54
CA VAL A 29 -6.37 6.82 -18.20
C VAL A 29 -6.05 5.33 -18.06
N ILE A 30 -4.77 5.00 -17.96
CA ILE A 30 -4.30 3.61 -17.79
C ILE A 30 -4.22 3.25 -16.30
N THR A 31 -3.57 4.11 -15.50
CA THR A 31 -3.26 3.85 -14.09
C THR A 31 -3.94 4.89 -13.21
N LEU A 32 -4.74 4.41 -12.26
CA LEU A 32 -5.39 5.22 -11.26
C LEU A 32 -4.55 5.25 -9.99
N HIS A 33 -4.28 6.47 -9.52
CA HIS A 33 -3.63 6.73 -8.26
C HIS A 33 -4.62 7.44 -7.34
N GLY A 34 -4.78 6.93 -6.13
CA GLY A 34 -5.75 7.45 -5.15
C GLY A 34 -5.09 7.82 -3.83
N TRP A 35 -5.76 8.68 -3.09
CA TRP A 35 -5.38 9.07 -1.73
C TRP A 35 -5.68 7.93 -0.76
N LEU A 36 -5.04 7.96 0.41
CA LEU A 36 -5.39 7.07 1.53
C LEU A 36 -6.52 7.63 2.40
N ALA A 37 -7.25 8.63 1.89
CA ALA A 37 -8.34 9.32 2.56
C ALA A 37 -9.50 9.51 1.58
N ARG A 38 -10.71 9.70 2.10
CA ARG A 38 -11.93 9.92 1.31
C ARG A 38 -12.23 11.40 1.16
N ASP A 39 -13.04 11.74 0.16
CA ASP A 39 -13.42 13.12 -0.19
C ASP A 39 -14.16 13.86 0.94
N ASN A 40 -14.92 13.13 1.75
CA ASN A 40 -15.60 13.69 2.92
C ASN A 40 -14.65 13.96 4.12
N ASN A 41 -13.42 13.42 4.11
CA ASN A 41 -12.42 13.64 5.16
C ASN A 41 -10.99 13.46 4.63
N ILE A 42 -10.52 14.43 3.84
CA ILE A 42 -9.24 14.32 3.13
C ILE A 42 -7.99 14.45 4.00
N LYS A 43 -8.12 14.84 5.28
CA LYS A 43 -6.98 15.04 6.20
C LYS A 43 -6.70 13.82 7.06
N GLN A 44 -7.70 12.96 7.25
CA GLN A 44 -7.61 11.80 8.11
C GLN A 44 -7.71 10.54 7.25
N PRO A 45 -6.61 9.79 7.09
CA PRO A 45 -6.62 8.61 6.23
C PRO A 45 -7.47 7.49 6.83
N ASP A 46 -8.04 6.67 5.96
CA ASP A 46 -8.76 5.44 6.30
C ASP A 46 -7.92 4.18 6.00
N ARG A 47 -6.66 4.36 5.58
CA ARG A 47 -5.72 3.29 5.27
C ARG A 47 -4.30 3.65 5.72
N LEU A 48 -3.59 2.65 6.23
CA LEU A 48 -2.13 2.67 6.43
C LEU A 48 -1.50 1.69 5.43
N ILE A 49 -0.43 2.10 4.73
CA ILE A 49 0.23 1.30 3.70
C ILE A 49 1.76 1.26 3.89
N PHE A 50 2.33 0.08 3.65
CA PHE A 50 3.75 -0.14 3.33
C PHE A 50 3.92 -0.41 1.84
N ASP A 51 4.77 0.35 1.16
CA ASP A 51 5.13 0.20 -0.26
C ASP A 51 6.49 -0.54 -0.35
N LEU A 52 6.47 -1.78 -0.83
CA LEU A 52 7.63 -2.68 -0.76
C LEU A 52 8.18 -2.95 -2.15
N ASP A 53 9.36 -2.41 -2.46
CA ASP A 53 10.06 -2.64 -3.71
C ASP A 53 11.33 -3.49 -3.50
N PRO A 54 11.66 -4.40 -4.43
CA PRO A 54 12.83 -5.24 -4.31
C PRO A 54 14.13 -4.42 -4.49
N PRO A 55 15.18 -4.67 -3.68
CA PRO A 55 16.44 -3.93 -3.77
C PRO A 55 17.24 -4.21 -5.06
N GLN A 56 17.15 -5.45 -5.59
CA GLN A 56 17.91 -5.90 -6.77
C GLN A 56 17.05 -6.75 -7.74
N GLY A 57 15.75 -6.47 -7.84
CA GLY A 57 14.84 -7.17 -8.75
C GLY A 57 14.41 -8.58 -8.30
N ASN A 58 15.05 -9.17 -7.29
CA ASN A 58 14.57 -10.40 -6.65
C ASN A 58 13.30 -10.11 -5.83
N PHE A 59 12.21 -10.85 -6.11
CA PHE A 59 10.92 -10.68 -5.45
C PHE A 59 10.82 -11.39 -4.09
N ALA A 60 11.66 -12.39 -3.80
CA ALA A 60 11.60 -13.14 -2.55
C ALA A 60 11.79 -12.26 -1.29
N PRO A 61 12.74 -11.31 -1.22
CA PRO A 61 12.84 -10.37 -0.10
C PRO A 61 11.57 -9.56 0.13
N VAL A 62 10.82 -9.24 -0.93
CA VAL A 62 9.57 -8.48 -0.85
C VAL A 62 8.47 -9.32 -0.20
N LYS A 63 8.36 -10.60 -0.57
CA LYS A 63 7.44 -11.54 0.10
C LYS A 63 7.79 -11.70 1.58
N GLN A 64 9.07 -11.86 1.90
CA GLN A 64 9.53 -12.01 3.28
C GLN A 64 9.24 -10.75 4.12
N ALA A 65 9.53 -9.56 3.60
CA ALA A 65 9.21 -8.31 4.27
C ALA A 65 7.69 -8.14 4.48
N ALA A 66 6.88 -8.49 3.48
CA ALA A 66 5.43 -8.44 3.59
C ALA A 66 4.88 -9.36 4.70
N ARG A 67 5.49 -10.54 4.91
CA ARG A 67 5.14 -11.46 6.00
C ARG A 67 5.48 -10.90 7.38
N ARG A 68 6.66 -10.32 7.53
CA ARG A 68 7.07 -9.68 8.79
C ARG A 68 6.15 -8.51 9.15
N ILE A 69 5.74 -7.72 8.15
CA ILE A 69 4.76 -6.64 8.34
C ILE A 69 3.39 -7.21 8.73
N LYS A 70 2.96 -8.31 8.09
CA LYS A 70 1.70 -9.00 8.43
C LYS A 70 1.69 -9.41 9.90
N GLU A 71 2.73 -10.11 10.35
CA GLU A 71 2.87 -10.63 11.72
C GLU A 71 2.82 -9.48 12.73
N LEU A 72 3.60 -8.42 12.50
CA LEU A 72 3.57 -7.23 13.37
C LEU A 72 2.20 -6.54 13.37
N MET A 73 1.55 -6.40 12.21
CA MET A 73 0.20 -5.81 12.15
C MET A 73 -0.81 -6.65 12.95
N GLU A 74 -0.76 -7.97 12.85
CA GLU A 74 -1.66 -8.87 13.58
C GLU A 74 -1.42 -8.80 15.09
N GLU A 75 -0.16 -8.74 15.53
CA GLU A 75 0.18 -8.55 16.94
C GLU A 75 -0.35 -7.22 17.49
N LEU A 76 -0.24 -6.15 16.70
CA LEU A 76 -0.77 -4.83 17.05
C LEU A 76 -2.30 -4.72 16.90
N GLY A 77 -3.01 -5.83 16.65
CA GLY A 77 -4.46 -5.88 16.56
C GLY A 77 -5.06 -5.34 15.26
N MET A 78 -4.26 -5.21 14.21
CA MET A 78 -4.69 -4.79 12.87
C MET A 78 -4.97 -5.99 11.97
N THR A 79 -5.76 -5.79 10.92
CA THR A 79 -6.01 -6.82 9.90
C THR A 79 -5.26 -6.47 8.62
N PRO A 80 -4.13 -7.14 8.32
CA PRO A 80 -3.30 -6.82 7.17
C PRO A 80 -3.86 -7.44 5.89
N TYR A 81 -3.75 -6.68 4.81
CA TYR A 81 -4.14 -7.02 3.45
C TYR A 81 -2.95 -6.82 2.52
N VAL A 82 -2.85 -7.63 1.47
CA VAL A 82 -1.73 -7.54 0.52
C VAL A 82 -2.22 -7.48 -0.91
N MET A 83 -1.47 -6.75 -1.74
CA MET A 83 -1.69 -6.69 -3.18
C MET A 83 -0.36 -6.63 -3.95
N THR A 84 -0.35 -7.21 -5.13
CA THR A 84 0.71 -6.94 -6.12
C THR A 84 0.54 -5.53 -6.67
N THR A 85 1.64 -4.82 -6.90
CA THR A 85 1.54 -3.47 -7.48
C THR A 85 1.37 -3.49 -9.00
N GLY A 86 1.60 -4.61 -9.69
CA GLY A 86 1.66 -4.63 -11.16
C GLY A 86 2.97 -4.02 -11.70
N SER A 87 3.98 -3.83 -10.85
CA SER A 87 5.27 -3.23 -11.23
C SER A 87 6.41 -4.11 -10.74
N ARG A 88 6.97 -3.85 -9.56
CA ARG A 88 8.09 -4.65 -9.01
C ARG A 88 7.80 -5.19 -7.62
N GLY A 89 6.86 -4.55 -6.92
CA GLY A 89 6.68 -4.70 -5.49
C GLY A 89 5.32 -5.23 -5.04
N LEU A 90 5.12 -5.16 -3.74
CA LEU A 90 3.85 -5.40 -3.04
C LEU A 90 3.44 -4.16 -2.27
N HIS A 91 2.14 -3.97 -2.08
CA HIS A 91 1.65 -3.14 -0.99
C HIS A 91 1.09 -4.04 0.11
N VAL A 92 1.48 -3.77 1.35
CA VAL A 92 0.78 -4.29 2.54
C VAL A 92 0.00 -3.14 3.14
N ALA A 93 -1.30 -3.33 3.32
CA ALA A 93 -2.23 -2.29 3.75
C ALA A 93 -3.09 -2.79 4.90
N THR A 94 -3.53 -1.89 5.76
CA THR A 94 -4.56 -2.18 6.76
C THR A 94 -5.60 -1.06 6.76
N PRO A 95 -6.90 -1.39 6.86
CA PRO A 95 -7.94 -0.39 7.06
C PRO A 95 -7.83 0.19 8.48
N ILE A 96 -7.98 1.50 8.60
CA ILE A 96 -8.01 2.20 9.89
C ILE A 96 -9.22 3.13 9.94
N LYS A 97 -9.68 3.45 11.14
CA LYS A 97 -10.68 4.52 11.30
C LYS A 97 -10.01 5.86 10.97
N ALA A 98 -10.73 6.71 10.26
CA ALA A 98 -10.32 8.10 10.02
C ALA A 98 -10.48 8.94 11.29
N SER A 99 -9.64 8.67 12.29
CA SER A 99 -9.65 9.30 13.63
C SER A 99 -8.44 10.20 13.90
N ARG A 100 -7.38 10.08 13.09
CA ARG A 100 -6.09 10.77 13.24
C ARG A 100 -5.68 11.44 11.93
N GLU A 101 -4.86 12.49 12.00
CA GLU A 101 -4.32 13.11 10.78
C GLU A 101 -3.17 12.27 10.18
N PHE A 102 -2.83 12.54 8.91
CA PHE A 102 -1.77 11.83 8.20
C PHE A 102 -0.43 11.79 8.95
N ASP A 103 -0.05 12.86 9.64
CA ASP A 103 1.24 12.93 10.33
C ASP A 103 1.30 11.91 11.48
N ASP A 104 0.24 11.79 12.29
CA ASP A 104 0.14 10.76 13.35
C ASP A 104 0.24 9.34 12.77
N ILE A 105 -0.50 9.08 11.68
CA ILE A 105 -0.52 7.76 11.03
C ILE A 105 0.85 7.43 10.41
N ARG A 106 1.54 8.44 9.87
CA ARG A 106 2.90 8.28 9.35
C ARG A 106 3.89 7.95 10.44
N GLU A 107 3.81 8.63 11.58
CA GLU A 107 4.68 8.38 12.73
C GLU A 107 4.48 6.97 13.28
N TYR A 108 3.22 6.54 13.40
CA TYR A 108 2.90 5.17 13.79
C TYR A 108 3.48 4.13 12.81
N ALA A 109 3.30 4.33 11.49
CA ALA A 109 3.88 3.45 10.48
C ALA A 109 5.42 3.46 10.50
N ARG A 110 6.05 4.61 10.81
CA ARG A 110 7.50 4.73 10.97
C ARG A 110 8.02 3.96 12.18
N ALA A 111 7.31 3.99 13.31
CA ALA A 111 7.66 3.21 14.49
C ALA A 111 7.63 1.70 14.17
N MET A 112 6.57 1.23 13.51
CA MET A 112 6.50 -0.16 13.01
C MET A 112 7.68 -0.52 12.08
N ALA A 113 7.99 0.37 11.13
CA ALA A 113 9.11 0.15 10.21
C ALA A 113 10.47 0.11 10.93
N GLN A 114 10.65 0.97 11.93
CA GLN A 114 11.86 1.04 12.73
C GLN A 114 12.03 -0.21 13.59
N HIS A 115 10.97 -0.68 14.23
CA HIS A 115 10.95 -1.93 14.99
C HIS A 115 11.42 -3.11 14.14
N LEU A 116 10.79 -3.31 12.97
CA LEU A 116 11.19 -4.39 12.04
C LEU A 116 12.63 -4.25 11.52
N ALA A 117 13.08 -3.02 11.26
CA ALA A 117 14.46 -2.77 10.84
C ALA A 117 15.47 -3.06 11.97
N THR A 118 15.07 -2.93 13.23
CA THR A 118 15.87 -3.31 14.39
C THR A 118 15.89 -4.84 14.59
N CYS A 119 14.75 -5.53 14.44
CA CYS A 119 14.71 -7.01 14.52
C CYS A 119 15.51 -7.66 13.37
N TYR A 120 15.47 -7.08 12.16
CA TYR A 120 16.05 -7.69 10.95
C TYR A 120 17.02 -6.75 10.21
N PRO A 121 18.12 -6.31 10.87
CA PRO A 121 18.97 -5.22 10.38
C PRO A 121 19.76 -5.56 9.12
N GLU A 122 19.94 -6.85 8.82
CA GLU A 122 20.61 -7.36 7.63
C GLU A 122 19.67 -7.44 6.41
N GLN A 123 18.35 -7.43 6.62
CA GLN A 123 17.35 -7.63 5.57
C GLN A 123 16.54 -6.36 5.29
N LEU A 124 16.23 -5.59 6.33
CA LEU A 124 15.31 -4.46 6.28
C LEU A 124 16.02 -3.14 6.63
N THR A 125 15.48 -2.03 6.15
CA THR A 125 15.99 -0.69 6.46
C THR A 125 14.90 0.37 6.34
N VAL A 126 15.05 1.44 7.11
CA VAL A 126 14.27 2.68 6.97
C VAL A 126 15.03 3.78 6.22
N GLU A 127 16.24 3.48 5.73
CA GLU A 127 17.08 4.42 4.99
C GLU A 127 16.47 4.76 3.62
N GLN A 128 15.99 6.00 3.49
CA GLN A 128 15.39 6.49 2.24
C GLN A 128 16.41 6.53 1.10
N ARG A 129 17.66 6.88 1.38
CA ARG A 129 18.69 7.00 0.35
C ARG A 129 19.17 5.62 -0.10
N LYS A 130 19.08 5.34 -1.42
CA LYS A 130 19.41 4.03 -1.99
C LYS A 130 20.83 3.55 -1.68
N ASP A 131 21.81 4.45 -1.68
CA ASP A 131 23.21 4.17 -1.34
C ASP A 131 23.39 3.72 0.11
N ARG A 132 22.54 4.21 1.03
CA ARG A 132 22.56 3.83 2.45
C ARG A 132 21.81 2.53 2.76
N ARG A 133 20.99 2.04 1.82
CA ARG A 133 20.25 0.77 1.99
C ARG A 133 21.19 -0.43 2.00
N LYS A 134 22.32 -0.37 1.30
CA LYS A 134 23.33 -1.45 1.23
C LYS A 134 22.73 -2.82 0.88
N GLY A 135 21.81 -2.85 -0.10
CA GLY A 135 21.15 -4.09 -0.55
C GLY A 135 19.93 -4.54 0.26
N ARG A 136 19.64 -3.90 1.39
CA ARG A 136 18.47 -4.18 2.23
C ARG A 136 17.18 -3.65 1.61
N LEU A 137 16.06 -4.30 1.92
CA LEU A 137 14.74 -3.86 1.50
C LEU A 137 14.30 -2.65 2.32
N TYR A 138 13.90 -1.59 1.62
CA TYR A 138 13.40 -0.37 2.25
C TYR A 138 11.92 -0.51 2.63
N LEU A 139 11.61 -0.30 3.90
CA LEU A 139 10.24 -0.25 4.42
C LEU A 139 9.65 1.15 4.14
N ASP A 140 9.10 1.36 2.94
CA ASP A 140 8.56 2.66 2.54
C ASP A 140 7.17 2.91 3.12
N VAL A 141 7.11 3.88 4.04
CA VAL A 141 5.88 4.36 4.68
C VAL A 141 5.51 5.77 4.24
N MET A 142 6.18 6.33 3.22
CA MET A 142 6.01 7.72 2.81
C MET A 142 4.64 7.99 2.16
N ARG A 143 3.97 6.94 1.66
CA ARG A 143 2.60 7.01 1.14
C ARG A 143 1.58 7.45 2.19
N ASN A 144 1.88 7.27 3.47
CA ASN A 144 1.07 7.73 4.59
C ASN A 144 1.27 9.24 4.83
N SER A 145 1.18 10.09 3.81
CA SER A 145 1.28 11.54 3.97
C SER A 145 0.16 12.24 3.20
N TYR A 146 -0.23 13.42 3.66
CA TYR A 146 -1.23 14.24 2.97
C TYR A 146 -0.85 14.43 1.48
N ALA A 147 -1.85 14.31 0.60
CA ALA A 147 -1.71 14.40 -0.85
C ALA A 147 -0.79 13.38 -1.54
N GLN A 148 -0.19 12.44 -0.80
CA GLN A 148 0.45 11.29 -1.43
C GLN A 148 -0.60 10.34 -1.99
N THR A 149 -0.25 9.70 -3.09
CA THR A 149 -1.13 8.73 -3.75
C THR A 149 -0.46 7.37 -3.85
N THR A 150 -1.30 6.35 -3.85
CA THR A 150 -0.93 4.95 -4.07
C THR A 150 -1.64 4.42 -5.30
N VAL A 151 -1.08 3.40 -5.95
CA VAL A 151 -1.77 2.72 -7.04
C VAL A 151 -3.02 2.03 -6.49
N LEU A 152 -4.17 2.26 -7.12
CA LEU A 152 -5.43 1.68 -6.66
C LEU A 152 -5.55 0.19 -7.01
N PRO A 153 -6.26 -0.61 -6.20
CA PRO A 153 -6.62 -1.99 -6.54
C PRO A 153 -7.26 -2.09 -7.93
N TYR A 154 -6.92 -3.15 -8.64
CA TYR A 154 -7.40 -3.51 -9.98
C TYR A 154 -7.05 -2.54 -11.10
N THR A 155 -6.24 -1.51 -10.86
CA THR A 155 -5.80 -0.63 -11.94
C THR A 155 -4.72 -1.27 -12.81
N VAL A 156 -4.73 -0.94 -14.10
CA VAL A 156 -3.72 -1.39 -15.07
C VAL A 156 -2.46 -0.53 -14.92
N ARG A 157 -1.29 -1.11 -15.10
CA ARG A 157 -0.01 -0.39 -15.12
C ARG A 157 0.45 -0.17 -16.56
N ALA A 158 0.92 1.04 -16.86
CA ALA A 158 1.55 1.38 -18.13
C ALA A 158 2.93 0.71 -18.27
N ARG A 159 2.93 -0.61 -18.47
CA ARG A 159 4.09 -1.49 -18.60
C ARG A 159 3.83 -2.49 -19.74
N PRO A 160 4.87 -3.08 -20.35
CA PRO A 160 4.70 -4.21 -21.26
C PRO A 160 3.81 -5.28 -20.63
N THR A 161 2.95 -5.89 -21.45
CA THR A 161 1.93 -6.90 -21.06
C THR A 161 0.73 -6.38 -20.24
N ALA A 162 0.68 -5.08 -19.91
CA ALA A 162 -0.43 -4.46 -19.16
C ALA A 162 -0.77 -5.21 -17.84
N PRO A 163 0.20 -5.31 -16.90
CA PRO A 163 -0.03 -5.91 -15.60
C PRO A 163 -1.02 -5.09 -14.77
N VAL A 164 -1.69 -5.76 -13.83
CA VAL A 164 -2.76 -5.23 -12.99
C VAL A 164 -2.32 -5.25 -11.53
N ALA A 165 -2.51 -4.12 -10.84
CA ALA A 165 -2.28 -4.05 -9.39
C ALA A 165 -3.36 -4.85 -8.67
N THR A 166 -3.05 -6.07 -8.21
CA THR A 166 -4.08 -7.07 -7.90
C THR A 166 -4.08 -7.41 -6.42
N PRO A 167 -5.20 -7.16 -5.68
CA PRO A 167 -5.47 -7.77 -4.39
C PRO A 167 -5.31 -9.29 -4.42
N ILE A 168 -4.56 -9.82 -3.48
CA ILE A 168 -4.28 -11.25 -3.36
C ILE A 168 -4.48 -11.69 -1.92
N SER A 169 -4.78 -12.97 -1.72
CA SER A 169 -4.79 -13.56 -0.38
C SER A 169 -3.36 -13.77 0.12
N TRP A 170 -3.22 -13.96 1.43
CA TRP A 170 -1.94 -14.32 2.01
C TRP A 170 -1.47 -15.69 1.51
N GLU A 171 -2.36 -16.66 1.28
CA GLU A 171 -2.03 -17.98 0.72
C GLU A 171 -1.55 -17.87 -0.74
N GLU A 172 -2.11 -16.95 -1.54
CA GLU A 172 -1.61 -16.69 -2.89
C GLU A 172 -0.15 -16.20 -2.87
N LEU A 173 0.27 -15.49 -1.82
CA LEU A 173 1.63 -15.00 -1.67
C LEU A 173 2.67 -16.13 -1.51
N ASP A 174 2.25 -17.31 -1.05
CA ASP A 174 3.12 -18.48 -0.85
C ASP A 174 3.52 -19.18 -2.15
N ASN A 175 2.82 -18.89 -3.25
CA ASN A 175 3.18 -19.44 -4.55
C ASN A 175 4.55 -18.89 -5.00
N SER A 176 5.54 -19.77 -5.22
CA SER A 176 6.89 -19.40 -5.66
C SER A 176 6.89 -18.58 -6.94
N GLU A 177 6.00 -18.90 -7.88
CA GLU A 177 5.90 -18.28 -9.20
C GLU A 177 5.22 -16.91 -9.16
N LEU A 178 4.56 -16.55 -8.06
CA LEU A 178 3.95 -15.23 -7.93
C LEU A 178 5.02 -14.14 -7.91
N HIS A 179 4.94 -13.20 -8.85
CA HIS A 179 5.67 -11.94 -8.88
C HIS A 179 4.72 -10.73 -9.05
N SER A 180 5.23 -9.51 -8.92
CA SER A 180 4.42 -8.28 -8.97
C SER A 180 3.60 -8.08 -10.25
N GLN A 181 3.97 -8.72 -11.36
CA GLN A 181 3.31 -8.61 -12.67
C GLN A 181 2.58 -9.90 -13.09
N THR A 182 2.32 -10.83 -12.16
CA THR A 182 1.68 -12.13 -12.44
C THR A 182 0.32 -11.95 -13.13
N TYR A 183 -0.43 -10.94 -12.69
CA TYR A 183 -1.76 -10.66 -13.21
C TYR A 183 -1.71 -9.53 -14.23
N THR A 184 -2.36 -9.75 -15.37
CA THR A 184 -2.45 -8.83 -16.50
C THR A 184 -3.89 -8.75 -16.99
N ILE A 185 -4.19 -7.78 -17.86
CA ILE A 185 -5.51 -7.70 -18.51
C ILE A 185 -5.91 -8.99 -19.24
N ARG A 186 -4.93 -9.83 -19.63
CA ARG A 186 -5.17 -11.07 -20.36
C ARG A 186 -5.61 -12.23 -19.46
N ASN A 187 -5.29 -12.21 -18.17
CA ASN A 187 -5.53 -13.34 -17.27
C ASN A 187 -6.31 -12.99 -15.98
N ILE A 188 -6.52 -11.69 -15.68
CA ILE A 188 -7.16 -11.26 -14.44
C ILE A 188 -8.60 -11.79 -14.28
N PHE A 189 -9.39 -11.80 -15.35
CA PHE A 189 -10.76 -12.31 -15.30
C PHE A 189 -10.83 -13.82 -15.03
N ARG A 190 -9.85 -14.59 -15.52
CA ARG A 190 -9.71 -16.01 -15.15
C ARG A 190 -9.47 -16.18 -13.66
N ARG A 191 -8.62 -15.32 -13.06
CA ARG A 191 -8.38 -15.33 -11.60
C ARG A 191 -9.65 -14.97 -10.83
N LEU A 192 -10.37 -13.93 -11.25
CA LEU A 192 -11.61 -13.47 -10.60
C LEU A 192 -12.74 -14.51 -10.70
N GLY A 193 -12.80 -15.30 -11.78
CA GLY A 193 -13.77 -16.39 -11.91
C GLY A 193 -13.49 -17.60 -11.01
N GLN A 194 -12.29 -17.71 -10.44
CA GLN A 194 -11.86 -18.85 -9.62
C GLN A 194 -11.84 -18.56 -8.12
N ARG A 195 -11.85 -17.28 -7.73
CA ARG A 195 -11.61 -16.85 -6.34
C ARG A 195 -12.42 -15.60 -6.02
N ASN A 196 -12.88 -15.52 -4.79
CA ASN A 196 -13.45 -14.29 -4.25
C ASN A 196 -12.39 -13.17 -4.18
N ASP A 197 -12.85 -11.93 -4.11
CA ASP A 197 -11.99 -10.77 -3.86
C ASP A 197 -11.47 -10.80 -2.42
N PRO A 198 -10.15 -10.93 -2.19
CA PRO A 198 -9.58 -10.98 -0.85
C PRO A 198 -9.83 -9.69 -0.05
N TRP A 199 -10.10 -8.57 -0.72
CA TRP A 199 -10.35 -7.28 -0.07
C TRP A 199 -11.84 -6.96 0.11
N GLN A 200 -12.76 -7.87 -0.28
CA GLN A 200 -14.22 -7.60 -0.29
C GLN A 200 -14.78 -7.09 1.05
N ARG A 201 -14.16 -7.48 2.17
CA ARG A 201 -14.59 -7.11 3.53
C ARG A 201 -13.57 -6.22 4.26
N MET A 202 -12.59 -5.66 3.55
CA MET A 202 -11.51 -4.89 4.16
C MET A 202 -12.05 -3.81 5.10
N ASP A 203 -12.97 -2.96 4.63
CA ASP A 203 -13.48 -1.83 5.41
C ASP A 203 -14.16 -2.24 6.75
N ARG A 204 -14.59 -3.50 6.91
CA ARG A 204 -15.18 -4.01 8.18
C ARG A 204 -14.16 -4.22 9.29
N HIS A 205 -12.88 -4.27 8.95
CA HIS A 205 -11.79 -4.53 9.89
C HIS A 205 -11.05 -3.25 10.31
N ALA A 206 -11.63 -2.07 10.01
CA ALA A 206 -11.03 -0.80 10.38
C ALA A 206 -10.92 -0.67 11.90
N VAL A 207 -9.69 -0.56 12.39
CA VAL A 207 -9.38 -0.34 13.81
C VAL A 207 -8.98 1.11 14.07
N ASP A 208 -9.16 1.56 15.31
CA ASP A 208 -8.75 2.89 15.72
C ASP A 208 -7.29 2.87 16.19
N VAL A 209 -6.40 3.53 15.47
CA VAL A 209 -4.95 3.57 15.79
C VAL A 209 -4.69 4.21 17.15
N THR A 210 -5.60 5.05 17.65
CA THR A 210 -5.50 5.68 18.98
C THR A 210 -5.42 4.69 20.15
N HIS A 211 -5.95 3.48 19.97
CA HIS A 211 -6.07 2.47 21.03
C HIS A 211 -5.13 1.29 20.83
N LEU A 212 -4.29 1.32 19.81
CA LEU A 212 -3.33 0.25 19.55
C LEU A 212 -2.10 0.40 20.44
N SER A 213 -1.46 -0.73 20.73
CA SER A 213 -0.19 -0.76 21.44
C SER A 213 0.90 -0.04 20.64
N ASP A 214 1.93 0.37 21.37
CA ASP A 214 3.13 0.95 20.80
C ASP A 214 3.86 -0.10 19.94
N PRO A 215 4.14 0.17 18.65
CA PRO A 215 4.91 -0.73 17.80
C PRO A 215 6.26 -1.15 18.39
N GLU A 216 6.91 -0.31 19.20
CA GLU A 216 8.20 -0.64 19.83
C GLU A 216 8.08 -1.64 20.98
N SER A 217 6.87 -1.86 21.51
CA SER A 217 6.60 -2.85 22.55
C SER A 217 6.25 -4.24 22.01
N ALA A 218 6.20 -4.39 20.69
CA ALA A 218 5.83 -5.65 20.05
C ALA A 218 6.89 -6.74 20.30
N GLU A 219 6.43 -7.93 20.66
CA GLU A 219 7.25 -9.12 20.89
C GLU A 219 7.71 -9.75 19.57
N THR A 220 7.04 -9.47 18.45
CA THR A 220 7.43 -10.01 17.13
C THR A 220 8.82 -9.48 16.73
N CYS A 221 9.81 -10.34 16.97
CA CYS A 221 11.14 -10.45 16.36
C CYS A 221 11.46 -11.96 16.27
#